data_AF-A0A6L7TDW3-F1
#
_entry.id   AF-A0A6L7TDW3-F1
#
_cell.length_a   1.000
_cell.length_b   1.000
_cell.length_c   1.000
_cell.angle_alpha   90.00
_cell.angle_beta   90.00
_cell.angle_gamma   90.00
#
_symmetry.space_group_name_H-M   'P 1'
#
loop_
_entity.id
_entity.type
_entity.pdbx_description
1 polymer ?
#
loop_
_entity_poly.entity_id
_entity_poly.type
_entity_poly.pdbx_seq_one_letter_code
_entity_poly.pdbx_strand_id
1 'polypeptide(L)'
;MVATFARDGETIKFASNFFGEIVYERLNTLIVDSGEITLDTLSMSECTEVLNLVVNDVKYTVKESKWQEREGSNSNWSDIASTITAGELCPYDPSDNREYRLVGRFVIDDEEDYYSSNVLQEESE
;
A
#
# COMPACT_ATOMS: atom_id res chain seq x y z
N MET A 1 -1.93 22.99 14.58
CA MET A 1 -2.52 22.87 15.93
C MET A 1 -2.43 21.39 16.29
N VAL A 2 -1.58 21.02 17.25
CA VAL A 2 -1.34 19.62 17.63
C VAL A 2 -2.36 19.24 18.69
N ALA A 3 -3.28 18.34 18.37
CA ALA A 3 -4.16 17.74 19.37
C ALA A 3 -3.45 16.51 19.94
N THR A 4 -3.16 16.55 21.25
CA THR A 4 -2.58 15.41 21.98
C THR A 4 -3.71 14.72 22.72
N PHE A 5 -4.02 13.48 22.36
CA PHE A 5 -4.88 12.61 23.16
C PHE A 5 -4.05 11.44 23.66
N ALA A 6 -3.90 11.36 24.98
CA ALA A 6 -3.21 10.26 25.64
C ALA A 6 -4.24 9.18 26.02
N ARG A 7 -4.02 7.97 25.53
CA ARG A 7 -4.53 6.75 26.15
C ARG A 7 -3.34 5.82 26.32
N ASP A 8 -3.03 5.50 27.57
CA ASP A 8 -2.05 4.48 27.96
C ASP A 8 -0.58 4.68 27.52
N GLY A 9 -0.03 5.87 27.78
CA GLY A 9 1.43 6.04 27.99
C GLY A 9 2.35 5.98 26.77
N GLU A 10 1.85 5.66 25.58
CA GLU A 10 2.62 5.71 24.34
C GLU A 10 2.41 7.05 23.63
N THR A 11 3.51 7.78 23.40
CA THR A 11 3.46 9.09 22.73
C THR A 11 3.37 8.87 21.23
N ILE A 12 2.15 8.72 20.70
CA ILE A 12 1.92 8.67 19.26
C ILE A 12 2.10 10.10 18.71
N LYS A 13 3.19 10.30 17.96
CA LYS A 13 3.46 11.55 17.25
C LYS A 13 2.75 11.51 15.90
N PHE A 14 1.56 12.10 15.83
CA PHE A 14 0.89 12.32 14.55
C PHE A 14 1.67 13.35 13.72
N ALA A 15 2.40 12.90 12.70
CA ALA A 15 2.81 13.76 11.61
C ALA A 15 1.62 13.93 10.66
N SER A 16 0.81 14.95 10.90
CA SER A 16 -0.34 15.29 10.07
C SER A 16 0.13 15.77 8.70
N ASN A 17 0.20 14.88 7.70
CA ASN A 17 0.18 15.31 6.31
C ASN A 17 -1.27 15.66 5.94
N PHE A 18 -1.42 16.89 5.48
CA PHE A 18 -2.66 17.65 5.46
C PHE A 18 -3.48 17.38 4.18
N PHE A 19 -3.85 16.14 3.90
CA PHE A 19 -4.92 15.77 2.96
C PHE A 19 -5.50 14.42 3.40
N GLY A 20 -6.83 14.32 3.46
CA GLY A 20 -7.56 13.28 4.19
C GLY A 20 -7.50 11.89 3.56
N GLU A 21 -6.38 11.20 3.74
CA GLU A 21 -6.23 9.77 3.51
C GLU A 21 -6.03 9.12 4.88
N ILE A 22 -6.98 8.27 5.31
CA ILE A 22 -6.83 7.48 6.53
C ILE A 22 -5.80 6.39 6.21
N VAL A 23 -4.53 6.73 6.29
CA VAL A 23 -3.44 5.75 6.25
C VAL A 23 -3.45 5.05 7.61
N TYR A 24 -4.03 3.86 7.68
CA TYR A 24 -3.97 3.04 8.89
C TYR A 24 -2.50 2.80 9.25
N GLU A 25 -2.13 3.09 10.50
CA GLU A 25 -0.77 2.84 11.02
C GLU A 25 -0.35 1.36 10.87
N ARG A 26 -1.32 0.44 10.72
CA ARG A 26 -1.11 -1.02 10.55
C ARG A 26 -0.68 -1.44 9.14
N LEU A 27 -0.89 -0.60 8.13
CA LEU A 27 -0.40 -0.81 6.75
C LEU A 27 0.90 -0.05 6.46
N ASN A 28 1.48 0.64 7.45
CA ASN A 28 2.81 1.23 7.34
C ASN A 28 3.92 0.19 7.12
N THR A 29 3.62 -1.09 7.32
CA THR A 29 4.52 -2.21 7.02
C THR A 29 4.50 -2.60 5.54
N LEU A 30 3.46 -2.24 4.79
CA LEU A 30 3.40 -2.47 3.35
C LEU A 30 4.07 -1.31 2.63
N ILE A 31 5.29 -1.56 2.15
CA ILE A 31 6.12 -0.64 1.41
C ILE A 31 6.15 -1.09 -0.05
N VAL A 32 5.97 -0.13 -0.94
CA VAL A 32 6.13 -0.33 -2.38
C VAL A 32 7.28 0.56 -2.82
N ASP A 33 8.34 -0.04 -3.32
CA ASP A 33 9.55 0.66 -3.76
C ASP A 33 10.01 0.06 -5.09
N SER A 34 10.17 0.90 -6.11
CA SER A 34 10.52 0.48 -7.48
C SER A 34 9.74 -0.74 -8.02
N GLY A 35 8.48 -0.90 -7.63
CA GLY A 35 7.63 -2.01 -8.09
C GLY A 35 7.71 -3.26 -7.22
N GLU A 36 8.72 -3.36 -6.36
CA GLU A 36 8.85 -4.40 -5.35
C GLU A 36 7.90 -4.12 -4.18
N ILE A 37 7.33 -5.18 -3.64
CA ILE A 37 6.40 -5.10 -2.52
C ILE A 37 7.09 -5.71 -1.30
N THR A 38 7.19 -4.94 -0.23
CA THR A 38 7.68 -5.41 1.06
C THR A 38 6.57 -5.31 2.09
N LEU A 39 6.25 -6.40 2.75
CA LEU A 39 5.38 -6.42 3.92
C LEU A 39 6.23 -6.73 5.15
N ASP A 40 6.57 -5.68 5.89
CA ASP A 40 7.50 -5.70 7.03
C ASP A 40 8.89 -6.24 6.64
N THR A 41 9.16 -7.51 6.90
CA THR A 41 10.43 -8.20 6.57
C THR A 41 10.32 -9.12 5.35
N LEU A 42 9.11 -9.28 4.79
CA LEU A 42 8.85 -10.11 3.64
C LEU A 42 8.89 -9.28 2.36
N SER A 43 10.01 -9.34 1.64
CA SER A 43 10.10 -8.82 0.27
C SER A 43 9.55 -9.84 -0.72
N MET A 44 8.75 -9.37 -1.67
CA MET A 44 8.11 -10.16 -2.71
C MET A 44 8.69 -9.76 -4.06
N SER A 45 9.40 -10.69 -4.71
CA SER A 45 9.90 -10.55 -6.08
C SER A 45 8.99 -11.20 -7.12
N GLU A 46 7.95 -11.91 -6.66
CA GLU A 46 6.94 -12.58 -7.47
C GLU A 46 5.57 -12.46 -6.80
N CYS A 47 4.51 -12.80 -7.54
CA CYS A 47 3.16 -12.86 -6.99
C CYS A 47 3.11 -13.78 -5.77
N THR A 48 2.73 -13.23 -4.62
CA THR A 48 2.71 -13.94 -3.35
C THR A 48 1.30 -13.96 -2.80
N GLU A 49 0.79 -15.14 -2.46
CA GLU A 49 -0.49 -15.30 -1.77
C GLU A 49 -0.40 -14.76 -0.34
N VAL A 50 -1.31 -13.85 0.00
CA VAL A 50 -1.43 -13.25 1.34
C VAL A 50 -2.80 -13.63 1.90
N LEU A 51 -2.86 -14.82 2.50
CA LEU A 51 -4.06 -15.35 3.16
C LEU A 51 -3.74 -15.70 4.61
N ASN A 52 -4.37 -15.01 5.56
CA ASN A 52 -4.11 -15.16 7.00
C ASN A 52 -2.62 -15.08 7.37
N LEU A 53 -1.84 -14.27 6.65
CA LEU A 53 -0.42 -14.09 6.90
C LEU A 53 -0.26 -13.30 8.20
N VAL A 54 0.45 -13.85 9.19
CA VAL A 54 0.68 -13.19 10.48
C VAL A 54 2.05 -12.53 10.48
N VAL A 55 2.08 -11.22 10.70
CA VAL A 55 3.28 -10.39 10.79
C VAL A 55 3.16 -9.51 12.03
N ASN A 56 4.12 -9.58 12.95
CA ASN A 56 4.09 -8.84 14.21
C ASN A 56 2.76 -8.97 14.99
N ASP A 57 2.25 -10.20 15.09
CA ASP A 57 0.96 -10.55 15.71
C ASP A 57 -0.30 -9.97 15.04
N VAL A 58 -0.16 -9.37 13.84
CA VAL A 58 -1.26 -8.87 13.02
C VAL A 58 -1.53 -9.82 11.86
N LYS A 59 -2.79 -10.19 11.66
CA LYS A 59 -3.23 -11.09 10.58
C LYS A 59 -3.66 -10.29 9.35
N TYR A 60 -2.95 -10.48 8.24
CA TYR A 60 -3.22 -9.87 6.95
C TYR A 60 -3.87 -10.86 5.98
N THR A 61 -4.88 -10.41 5.25
CA THR A 61 -5.46 -11.12 4.12
C THR A 61 -5.73 -10.14 3.00
N VAL A 62 -5.22 -10.41 1.81
CA VAL A 62 -5.55 -9.64 0.61
C VAL A 62 -6.86 -10.19 0.05
N LYS A 63 -7.81 -9.32 -0.26
CA LYS A 63 -9.02 -9.69 -1.00
C LYS A 63 -8.85 -9.44 -2.48
N GLU A 64 -8.27 -8.30 -2.81
CA GLU A 64 -7.98 -7.88 -4.17
C GLU A 64 -6.79 -6.94 -4.15
N SER A 65 -5.90 -7.04 -5.12
CA SER A 65 -4.88 -6.03 -5.39
C SER A 65 -4.78 -5.77 -6.88
N LYS A 66 -4.33 -4.57 -7.24
CA LYS A 66 -4.10 -4.15 -8.62
C LYS A 66 -3.18 -2.94 -8.67
N TRP A 67 -2.57 -2.74 -9.82
CA TRP A 67 -1.82 -1.53 -10.12
C TRP A 67 -2.68 -0.52 -10.85
N GLN A 68 -2.45 0.74 -10.54
CA GLN A 68 -3.01 1.88 -11.24
C GLN A 68 -1.90 2.73 -11.84
N GLU A 69 -2.15 3.31 -13.00
CA GLU A 69 -1.25 4.24 -13.67
C GLU A 69 -1.92 5.60 -13.91
N ARG A 70 -1.11 6.65 -14.05
CA ARG A 70 -1.52 7.95 -14.60
C ARG A 70 -0.35 8.61 -15.33
N GLU A 71 -0.66 9.46 -16.31
CA GLU A 71 0.35 10.17 -17.11
C GLU A 71 1.09 11.27 -16.34
N GLY A 72 0.63 11.62 -15.14
CA GLY A 72 1.25 12.64 -14.29
C GLY A 72 0.30 13.12 -13.21
N SER A 73 0.78 14.02 -12.34
CA SER A 73 0.11 14.33 -11.08
C SER A 73 -1.30 14.94 -11.20
N ASN A 74 -1.64 15.51 -12.37
CA ASN A 74 -2.94 16.12 -12.66
C ASN A 74 -3.90 15.19 -13.43
N SER A 75 -3.45 13.98 -13.81
CA SER A 75 -4.24 13.01 -14.55
C SER A 75 -4.99 12.07 -13.61
N ASN A 76 -6.10 11.51 -14.08
CA ASN A 76 -6.85 10.50 -13.35
C ASN A 76 -6.08 9.18 -13.33
N TRP A 77 -6.16 8.47 -12.20
CA TRP A 77 -5.70 7.10 -12.08
C TRP A 77 -6.57 6.16 -12.91
N SER A 78 -5.92 5.23 -13.61
CA SER A 78 -6.57 4.17 -14.40
C SER A 78 -6.06 2.81 -13.95
N ASP A 79 -6.95 1.83 -13.87
CA ASP A 79 -6.59 0.45 -13.52
C ASP A 79 -5.81 -0.22 -14.65
N ILE A 80 -4.72 -0.91 -14.30
CA ILE A 80 -4.00 -1.78 -15.23
C ILE A 80 -4.65 -3.17 -15.17
N ALA A 81 -5.56 -3.43 -16.11
CA ALA A 81 -6.46 -4.59 -16.06
C ALA A 81 -5.75 -5.95 -15.90
N SER A 82 -4.53 -6.11 -16.43
CA SER A 82 -3.75 -7.35 -16.34
C SER A 82 -3.15 -7.62 -14.96
N THR A 83 -3.23 -6.66 -14.03
CA THR A 83 -2.61 -6.74 -12.70
C THR A 83 -3.62 -7.01 -11.58
N ILE A 84 -4.91 -7.13 -11.91
CA ILE A 84 -5.96 -7.38 -10.92
C ILE A 84 -5.86 -8.84 -10.46
N THR A 85 -5.55 -9.04 -9.17
CA THR A 85 -5.46 -10.36 -8.55
C THR A 85 -6.30 -10.43 -7.28
N ALA A 86 -6.69 -11.64 -6.90
CA ALA A 86 -7.46 -11.90 -5.69
C ALA A 86 -6.63 -12.77 -4.75
N GLY A 87 -6.45 -12.33 -3.50
CA GLY A 87 -5.64 -13.07 -2.52
C GLY A 87 -4.13 -12.88 -2.64
N GLU A 88 -3.64 -12.16 -3.64
CA GLU A 88 -2.21 -12.06 -3.94
C GLU A 88 -1.74 -10.61 -4.00
N LEU A 89 -0.46 -10.40 -3.72
CA LEU A 89 0.29 -9.19 -4.04
C LEU A 89 1.30 -9.52 -5.12
N CYS A 90 1.22 -8.81 -6.24
CA CYS A 90 2.12 -8.98 -7.37
C CYS A 90 2.97 -7.73 -7.56
N PRO A 91 4.30 -7.87 -7.52
CA PRO A 91 5.21 -6.81 -7.97
C PRO A 91 4.88 -6.40 -9.41
N TYR A 92 5.19 -5.15 -9.74
CA TYR A 92 4.97 -4.62 -11.08
C TYR A 92 6.16 -3.78 -11.51
N ASP A 93 6.74 -4.17 -12.64
CA ASP A 93 7.84 -3.46 -13.26
C ASP A 93 7.25 -2.38 -14.19
N PRO A 94 7.35 -1.09 -13.85
CA PRO A 94 6.89 -0.01 -14.73
C PRO A 94 7.72 -0.03 -16.01
N SER A 95 7.07 0.22 -17.15
CA SER A 95 7.72 0.13 -18.47
C SER A 95 7.79 1.47 -19.21
N ASP A 96 7.21 2.52 -18.65
CA ASP A 96 7.13 3.86 -19.22
C ASP A 96 7.26 4.93 -18.14
N ASN A 97 7.57 6.16 -18.57
CA ASN A 97 7.59 7.34 -17.70
C ASN A 97 6.18 7.78 -17.31
N ARG A 98 5.55 7.02 -16.44
CA ARG A 98 4.24 7.28 -15.83
C ARG A 98 4.34 7.18 -14.31
N GLU A 99 3.28 7.62 -13.66
CA GLU A 99 3.11 7.44 -12.23
C GLU A 99 2.33 6.16 -11.97
N TYR A 100 2.84 5.30 -11.09
CA TYR A 100 2.23 4.02 -10.75
C TYR A 100 1.97 3.91 -9.25
N ARG A 101 0.90 3.23 -8.85
CA ARG A 101 0.65 2.88 -7.46
C ARG A 101 -0.05 1.53 -7.34
N LEU A 102 0.24 0.83 -6.25
CA LEU A 102 -0.50 -0.36 -5.84
C LEU A 102 -1.75 0.09 -5.10
N VAL A 103 -2.89 -0.52 -5.43
CA VAL A 103 -4.11 -0.38 -4.66
C VAL A 103 -4.70 -1.75 -4.36
N GLY A 104 -5.36 -1.87 -3.22
CA GLY A 104 -5.98 -3.14 -2.87
C GLY A 104 -6.94 -3.04 -1.71
N ARG A 105 -7.69 -4.12 -1.53
CA ARG A 105 -8.59 -4.33 -0.41
C ARG A 105 -8.02 -5.41 0.49
N PHE A 106 -7.86 -5.08 1.76
CA PHE A 106 -7.19 -5.90 2.76
C PHE A 106 -8.13 -6.16 3.93
N VAL A 107 -7.98 -7.32 4.56
CA VAL A 107 -8.52 -7.61 5.88
C VAL A 107 -7.36 -7.72 6.86
N ILE A 108 -7.38 -6.90 7.89
CA ILE A 108 -6.34 -6.78 8.91
C ILE A 108 -7.01 -7.01 10.26
N ASP A 109 -6.62 -8.07 10.97
CA ASP A 109 -7.23 -8.47 12.25
C ASP A 109 -8.77 -8.49 12.21
N ASP A 110 -9.33 -9.03 11.13
CA ASP A 110 -10.77 -9.14 10.86
C ASP A 110 -11.49 -7.83 10.51
N GLU A 111 -10.75 -6.73 10.32
CA GLU A 111 -11.27 -5.46 9.78
C GLU A 111 -10.91 -5.29 8.30
N GLU A 112 -11.91 -5.05 7.44
CA GLU A 112 -11.71 -4.83 6.00
C GLU A 112 -11.51 -3.34 5.69
N ASP A 113 -10.49 -3.01 4.90
CA ASP A 113 -10.24 -1.65 4.43
C ASP A 113 -9.54 -1.60 3.06
N TYR A 114 -9.46 -0.40 2.49
CA TYR A 114 -8.79 -0.08 1.26
C TYR A 114 -7.41 0.55 1.51
N TYR A 115 -6.43 0.13 0.73
CA TYR A 115 -5.06 0.64 0.77
C TYR A 115 -4.66 1.20 -0.60
N SER A 116 -3.89 2.28 -0.57
CA SER A 116 -3.16 2.78 -1.74
C SER A 116 -1.71 3.10 -1.34
N SER A 117 -0.74 2.69 -2.18
CA SER A 117 0.67 2.93 -1.94
C SER A 117 1.11 4.33 -2.36
N ASN A 118 2.37 4.65 -2.05
CA ASN A 118 3.07 5.79 -2.65
C ASN A 118 3.20 5.62 -4.17
N VAL A 119 3.41 6.76 -4.84
CA VAL A 119 3.58 6.83 -6.29
C VAL A 119 5.02 6.52 -6.66
N LEU A 120 5.19 5.53 -7.54
CA LEU A 120 6.43 5.28 -8.25
C LEU A 120 6.49 6.20 -9.47
N GLN A 121 7.63 6.86 -9.69
CA GLN A 121 7.99 7.51 -10.93
C GLN A 121 9.28 6.87 -11.43
N GLU A 122 9.30 6.47 -12.70
CA GLU A 122 10.57 6.23 -13.38
C GLU A 122 11.29 7.58 -13.49
N GLU A 123 12.43 7.75 -12.80
CA GLU A 123 13.32 8.87 -13.08
C GLU A 123 13.96 8.59 -14.45
N SER A 124 13.62 9.41 -15.45
CA SER A 124 14.30 9.35 -16.74
C SER A 124 15.77 9.73 -16.54
N GLU A 125 16.69 8.79 -16.77
CA GLU A 125 18.15 9.04 -16.84
C GLU A 125 18.55 10.05 -17.93
#